data_AF-A0A1A2P666-F1
#
_entry.id   AF-A0A1A2P666-F1
#
_cell.length_a   1.000
_cell.length_b   1.000
_cell.length_c   1.000
_cell.angle_alpha   90.00
_cell.angle_beta   90.00
_cell.angle_gamma   90.00
#
_symmetry.space_group_name_H-M   'P 1'
#
loop_
_entity.id
_entity.type
_entity.pdbx_description
1 polymer ?
#
loop_
_entity_poly.entity_id
_entity_poly.type
_entity_poly.pdbx_seq_one_letter_code
_entity_poly.pdbx_strand_id
1 'polypeptide(L)'
;MTVWTPGATLFGRILLAFCAAAWGLAADVCGEQSRADTASVYHFSCAWASLTADFADRDNLPQSPDPPAEWYRTDADGRYVNHGWGPNANALPAPAVPQGAGCDSATWRRERIVAVSLRYVNTPGNPLALQYRHHHIPGWDPSFATYAGAAPENLDPDAPPDSTAWAAGAGLDCSNFTAWVYNYGLGIKFGGNVHRQWEGTAGPMGLRISAAGPFEPGDLIFLHPNGDQSQASHVVIYIDEEHIIDSRVSAQSLAGVQVRQRRGWYRDAVLGAWRPID
;
A
#
# COMPACT_ATOMS: atom_id res chain seq x y z
N MET A 1 -50.77 -51.31 63.75
CA MET A 1 -49.61 -50.41 63.73
C MET A 1 -49.97 -49.19 62.89
N THR A 2 -50.17 -48.08 63.61
CA THR A 2 -50.04 -46.64 63.27
C THR A 2 -48.96 -46.33 62.19
N VAL A 3 -48.94 -45.26 61.37
CA VAL A 3 -49.68 -43.97 61.25
C VAL A 3 -49.15 -43.18 60.00
N TRP A 4 -50.04 -42.40 59.35
CA TRP A 4 -49.88 -41.10 58.62
C TRP A 4 -49.06 -40.86 57.31
N THR A 5 -49.73 -40.18 56.36
CA THR A 5 -49.29 -39.18 55.33
C THR A 5 -49.23 -37.74 55.91
N PRO A 6 -48.67 -36.62 55.33
CA PRO A 6 -48.73 -36.16 53.90
C PRO A 6 -47.64 -35.16 53.33
N GLY A 7 -47.79 -34.75 52.04
CA GLY A 7 -47.38 -33.44 51.42
C GLY A 7 -45.97 -33.34 50.77
N ALA A 8 -45.66 -32.58 49.71
CA ALA A 8 -46.35 -31.56 48.90
C ALA A 8 -45.65 -31.35 47.52
N THR A 9 -46.38 -30.75 46.58
CA THR A 9 -46.05 -30.34 45.19
C THR A 9 -45.10 -29.14 45.04
N LEU A 10 -44.34 -29.04 43.94
CA LEU A 10 -44.07 -27.75 43.28
C LEU A 10 -43.82 -27.88 41.75
N PHE A 11 -44.48 -27.00 41.01
CA PHE A 11 -44.48 -26.82 39.55
C PHE A 11 -43.19 -26.14 39.03
N GLY A 12 -42.77 -26.48 37.80
CA GLY A 12 -41.82 -25.69 37.01
C GLY A 12 -42.15 -25.78 35.52
N ARG A 13 -42.89 -24.78 35.00
CA ARG A 13 -43.17 -24.59 33.57
C ARG A 13 -42.02 -23.79 32.95
N ILE A 14 -41.39 -24.31 31.90
CA ILE A 14 -40.44 -23.57 31.06
C ILE A 14 -41.23 -22.90 29.92
N LEU A 15 -41.20 -21.57 29.89
CA LEU A 15 -41.69 -20.74 28.79
C LEU A 15 -40.58 -20.61 27.74
N LEU A 16 -40.83 -21.07 26.51
CA LEU A 16 -40.06 -20.69 25.32
C LEU A 16 -40.56 -19.33 24.83
N ALA A 17 -39.69 -18.32 24.85
CA ALA A 17 -39.92 -17.05 24.20
C ALA A 17 -39.41 -17.10 22.75
N PHE A 18 -40.33 -16.92 21.79
CA PHE A 18 -40.02 -16.63 20.40
C PHE A 18 -39.70 -15.14 20.26
N CYS A 19 -38.47 -14.81 19.86
CA CYS A 19 -38.15 -13.51 19.28
C CYS A 19 -38.10 -13.63 17.76
N ALA A 20 -39.12 -13.10 17.09
CA ALA A 20 -39.07 -12.78 15.68
C ALA A 20 -38.29 -11.47 15.52
N ALA A 21 -37.12 -11.51 14.87
CA ALA A 21 -36.39 -10.32 14.45
C ALA A 21 -36.41 -10.25 12.92
N ALA A 22 -36.93 -9.13 12.42
CA ALA A 22 -37.10 -8.81 11.02
C ALA A 22 -35.76 -8.71 10.29
N TRP A 23 -35.69 -9.33 9.11
CA TRP A 23 -34.55 -9.23 8.21
C TRP A 23 -34.72 -7.97 7.35
N GLY A 24 -34.04 -6.89 7.74
CA GLY A 24 -33.76 -5.75 6.87
C GLY A 24 -32.49 -6.04 6.08
N LEU A 25 -32.61 -6.20 4.77
CA LEU A 25 -31.47 -6.25 3.85
C LEU A 25 -30.87 -4.84 3.73
N ALA A 26 -29.90 -4.53 4.59
CA ALA A 26 -28.89 -3.52 4.27
C ALA A 26 -27.82 -4.23 3.44
N ALA A 27 -27.70 -3.86 2.17
CA ALA A 27 -26.55 -4.24 1.36
C ALA A 27 -25.34 -3.49 1.92
N ASP A 28 -24.57 -4.17 2.76
CA ASP A 28 -23.22 -3.76 3.14
C ASP A 28 -22.36 -3.79 1.87
N VAL A 29 -22.22 -2.63 1.22
CA VAL A 29 -21.11 -2.36 0.31
C VAL A 29 -19.89 -2.07 1.19
N CYS A 30 -19.35 -3.11 1.81
CA CYS A 30 -18.13 -3.02 2.59
C CYS A 30 -16.93 -3.06 1.63
N GLY A 31 -16.40 -1.89 1.27
CA GLY A 31 -15.01 -1.81 0.82
C GLY A 31 -14.10 -2.35 1.92
N GLU A 32 -13.04 -3.06 1.55
CA GLU A 32 -12.08 -3.63 2.51
C GLU A 32 -11.38 -2.52 3.30
N GLN A 33 -11.77 -2.32 4.55
CA GLN A 33 -11.11 -1.37 5.46
C GLN A 33 -9.78 -1.95 5.93
N SER A 34 -8.71 -1.16 5.84
CA SER A 34 -7.39 -1.58 6.29
C SER A 34 -7.30 -1.48 7.82
N ARG A 35 -6.61 -2.41 8.47
CA ARG A 35 -6.39 -2.34 9.93
C ARG A 35 -5.51 -1.14 10.32
N ALA A 36 -4.65 -0.67 9.42
CA ALA A 36 -3.81 0.51 9.62
C ALA A 36 -4.61 1.81 9.63
N ASP A 37 -5.90 1.77 9.26
CA ASP A 37 -6.81 2.92 9.31
C ASP A 37 -7.17 3.31 10.77
N THR A 38 -6.69 2.55 11.76
CA THR A 38 -7.00 2.71 13.20
C THR A 38 -5.78 2.75 14.14
N ALA A 39 -4.56 2.48 13.65
CA ALA A 39 -3.34 2.46 14.45
C ALA A 39 -2.30 3.41 13.84
N SER A 40 -2.26 4.68 14.30
CA SER A 40 -1.43 5.68 13.63
C SER A 40 -0.05 5.85 14.30
N VAL A 41 1.00 5.53 13.54
CA VAL A 41 2.39 5.93 13.84
C VAL A 41 2.60 7.42 13.56
N TYR A 42 1.68 8.04 12.81
CA TYR A 42 1.69 9.45 12.44
C TYR A 42 0.54 10.20 13.10
N HIS A 43 0.78 11.45 13.52
CA HIS A 43 -0.26 12.32 14.07
C HIS A 43 -0.83 13.22 12.96
N PHE A 44 -2.00 12.86 12.44
CA PHE A 44 -2.71 13.65 11.44
C PHE A 44 -3.25 14.96 12.02
N SER A 45 -2.93 16.06 11.35
CA SER A 45 -3.50 17.37 11.65
C SER A 45 -4.81 17.62 10.89
N CYS A 46 -4.96 17.00 9.71
CA CYS A 46 -6.19 17.00 8.95
C CYS A 46 -7.22 16.05 9.56
N ALA A 47 -8.50 16.31 9.32
CA ALA A 47 -9.57 15.40 9.69
C ALA A 47 -9.41 14.07 8.94
N TRP A 48 -9.27 12.95 9.66
CA TRP A 48 -9.10 11.61 9.07
C TRP A 48 -10.15 11.29 8.01
N ALA A 49 -11.42 11.60 8.30
CA ALA A 49 -12.52 11.40 7.36
C ALA A 49 -12.32 12.15 6.03
N SER A 50 -11.62 13.29 6.02
CA SER A 50 -11.31 14.02 4.79
C SER A 50 -10.18 13.39 3.98
N LEU A 51 -9.24 12.69 4.64
CA LEU A 51 -8.12 12.02 3.99
C LEU A 51 -8.56 10.73 3.29
N THR A 52 -9.63 10.09 3.80
CA THR A 52 -10.09 8.76 3.38
C THR A 52 -11.45 8.73 2.69
N ALA A 53 -12.11 9.89 2.54
CA ALA A 53 -13.51 10.02 2.10
C ALA A 53 -13.88 9.23 0.82
N ASP A 54 -12.96 9.15 -0.14
CA ASP A 54 -13.16 8.56 -1.46
C ASP A 54 -12.44 7.22 -1.64
N PHE A 55 -11.88 6.63 -0.58
CA PHE A 55 -11.11 5.39 -0.70
C PHE A 55 -11.97 4.24 -1.23
N ALA A 56 -13.20 4.08 -0.73
CA ALA A 56 -14.09 3.02 -1.21
C ALA A 56 -14.41 3.16 -2.71
N ASP A 57 -14.61 4.38 -3.20
CA ASP A 57 -14.86 4.62 -4.63
C ASP A 57 -13.61 4.33 -5.47
N ARG A 58 -12.44 4.72 -4.95
CA ARG A 58 -11.15 4.50 -5.62
C ARG A 58 -10.71 3.05 -5.67
N ASP A 59 -11.05 2.25 -4.66
CA ASP A 59 -10.79 0.80 -4.64
C ASP A 59 -11.55 0.07 -5.75
N ASN A 60 -12.66 0.64 -6.23
CA ASN A 60 -13.45 0.10 -7.34
C ASN A 60 -12.94 0.52 -8.73
N LEU A 61 -11.92 1.39 -8.81
CA LEU A 61 -11.34 1.81 -10.10
C LEU A 61 -10.42 0.71 -10.65
N PRO A 62 -10.43 0.49 -11.98
CA PRO A 62 -9.52 -0.47 -12.59
C PRO A 62 -8.06 -0.04 -12.39
N GLN A 63 -7.22 -0.94 -11.89
CA GLN A 63 -5.81 -0.64 -11.60
C GLN A 63 -4.94 -0.64 -12.87
N SER A 64 -5.34 -1.35 -13.91
CA SER A 64 -4.63 -1.46 -15.18
C SER A 64 -5.60 -1.43 -16.36
N PRO A 65 -5.19 -0.88 -17.52
CA PRO A 65 -5.95 -1.05 -18.76
C PRO A 65 -5.65 -2.40 -19.43
N ASP A 66 -4.56 -3.07 -19.04
CA ASP A 66 -4.08 -4.30 -19.65
C ASP A 66 -4.83 -5.50 -19.06
N PRO A 67 -5.47 -6.36 -19.88
CA PRO A 67 -6.09 -7.58 -19.36
C PRO A 67 -5.01 -8.58 -18.90
N PRO A 68 -5.27 -9.42 -17.89
CA PRO A 68 -4.26 -10.34 -17.33
C PRO A 68 -3.52 -11.22 -18.33
N ALA A 69 -4.20 -11.62 -19.42
CA ALA A 69 -3.59 -12.43 -20.48
C ALA A 69 -2.45 -11.71 -21.24
N GLU A 70 -2.39 -10.38 -21.18
CA GLU A 70 -1.43 -9.56 -21.90
C GLU A 70 -0.22 -9.15 -21.05
N TRP A 71 -0.24 -9.43 -19.73
CA TRP A 71 0.79 -8.96 -18.79
C TRP A 71 2.18 -9.55 -19.01
N TYR A 72 2.31 -10.65 -19.75
CA TYR A 72 3.59 -11.28 -20.09
C TYR A 72 3.76 -11.46 -21.59
N ARG A 73 3.08 -10.62 -22.40
CA ARG A 73 3.25 -10.65 -23.84
C ARG A 73 4.67 -10.22 -24.21
N THR A 74 5.32 -11.05 -25.01
CA THR A 74 6.63 -10.74 -25.61
C THR A 74 6.48 -10.18 -27.02
N ASP A 75 7.46 -9.39 -27.44
CA ASP A 75 7.62 -8.94 -28.82
C ASP A 75 8.29 -10.03 -29.69
N ALA A 76 8.54 -9.70 -30.97
CA ALA A 76 9.16 -10.63 -31.91
C ALA A 76 10.60 -11.03 -31.53
N ASP A 77 11.27 -10.25 -30.69
CA ASP A 77 12.61 -10.53 -30.18
C ASP A 77 12.57 -11.35 -28.88
N GLY A 78 11.37 -11.70 -28.39
CA GLY A 78 11.18 -12.44 -27.15
C GLY A 78 11.33 -11.59 -25.89
N ARG A 79 11.35 -10.25 -25.99
CA ARG A 79 11.37 -9.34 -24.84
C ARG A 79 9.95 -9.01 -24.40
N TYR A 80 9.70 -8.85 -23.11
CA TYR A 80 8.38 -8.40 -22.71
C TYR A 80 8.08 -6.98 -23.19
N VAL A 81 6.85 -6.78 -23.65
CA VAL A 81 6.39 -5.46 -24.09
C VAL A 81 6.27 -4.48 -22.91
N ASN A 82 6.02 -4.99 -21.71
CA ASN A 82 6.06 -4.24 -20.46
C ASN A 82 7.42 -4.35 -19.74
N HIS A 83 8.45 -4.85 -20.42
CA HIS A 83 9.79 -5.07 -19.87
C HIS A 83 9.84 -5.97 -18.63
N GLY A 84 8.84 -6.86 -18.45
CA GLY A 84 8.79 -7.90 -17.43
C GLY A 84 8.27 -7.45 -16.08
N TRP A 85 7.77 -6.21 -15.96
CA TRP A 85 7.43 -5.57 -14.69
C TRP A 85 5.92 -5.60 -14.36
N GLY A 86 5.16 -6.47 -15.03
CA GLY A 86 3.72 -6.57 -14.85
C GLY A 86 2.93 -5.44 -15.55
N PRO A 87 1.60 -5.38 -15.35
CA PRO A 87 0.72 -4.47 -16.07
C PRO A 87 1.08 -2.99 -15.91
N ASN A 88 0.72 -2.15 -16.87
CA ASN A 88 0.79 -0.71 -16.64
C ASN A 88 -0.31 -0.28 -15.66
N ALA A 89 0.03 0.61 -14.71
CA ALA A 89 -0.97 1.23 -13.85
C ALA A 89 -1.81 2.26 -14.63
N ASN A 90 -3.13 2.26 -14.43
CA ASN A 90 -4.03 3.30 -14.91
C ASN A 90 -3.73 4.65 -14.25
N ALA A 91 -3.98 5.77 -14.93
CA ALA A 91 -4.02 7.07 -14.27
C ALA A 91 -5.35 7.21 -13.52
N LEU A 92 -5.29 7.45 -12.22
CA LEU A 92 -6.49 7.62 -11.38
C LEU A 92 -6.86 9.12 -11.30
N PRO A 93 -8.15 9.46 -11.17
CA PRO A 93 -8.58 10.85 -11.11
C PRO A 93 -8.04 11.55 -9.85
N ALA A 94 -7.56 12.79 -10.00
CA ALA A 94 -7.14 13.59 -8.86
C ALA A 94 -8.35 13.90 -7.95
N PRO A 95 -8.27 13.67 -6.63
CA PRO A 95 -9.35 14.03 -5.72
C PRO A 95 -9.40 15.55 -5.50
N ALA A 96 -10.60 16.05 -5.18
CA ALA A 96 -10.74 17.41 -4.68
C ALA A 96 -10.32 17.47 -3.21
N VAL A 97 -9.63 18.55 -2.81
CA VAL A 97 -9.37 18.84 -1.40
C VAL A 97 -10.69 19.28 -0.74
N PRO A 98 -11.20 18.58 0.29
CA PRO A 98 -12.47 18.95 0.91
C PRO A 98 -12.39 20.30 1.64
N GLN A 99 -13.44 21.13 1.54
CA GLN A 99 -13.51 22.42 2.26
C GLN A 99 -13.46 22.27 3.79
N GLY A 100 -13.85 21.11 4.32
CA GLY A 100 -13.82 20.76 5.74
C GLY A 100 -12.61 19.90 6.15
N ALA A 101 -11.49 19.97 5.43
CA ALA A 101 -10.31 19.13 5.70
C ALA A 101 -9.68 19.34 7.09
N GLY A 102 -9.94 20.47 7.75
CA GLY A 102 -9.37 20.79 9.07
C GLY A 102 -7.91 21.25 9.03
N CYS A 103 -7.33 21.38 7.85
CA CYS A 103 -5.95 21.79 7.59
C CYS A 103 -5.87 22.53 6.23
N ASP A 104 -4.72 23.11 5.89
CA ASP A 104 -4.50 23.70 4.56
C ASP A 104 -4.31 22.63 3.47
N SER A 105 -4.43 23.04 2.19
CA SER A 105 -4.39 22.11 1.06
C SER A 105 -3.05 21.39 0.90
N ALA A 106 -1.93 22.02 1.23
CA ALA A 106 -0.62 21.38 1.11
C ALA A 106 -0.45 20.31 2.19
N THR A 107 -0.85 20.63 3.43
CA THR A 107 -0.88 19.66 4.53
C THR A 107 -1.82 18.50 4.23
N TRP A 108 -3.00 18.75 3.67
CA TRP A 108 -3.93 17.69 3.26
C TRP A 108 -3.32 16.74 2.24
N ARG A 109 -2.64 17.25 1.20
CA ARG A 109 -2.01 16.39 0.19
C ARG A 109 -0.90 15.52 0.78
N ARG A 110 -0.02 16.10 1.60
CA ARG A 110 1.05 15.37 2.30
C ARG A 110 0.49 14.28 3.20
N GLU A 111 -0.45 14.63 4.06
CA GLU A 111 -1.06 13.69 5.00
C GLU A 111 -1.87 12.61 4.29
N ARG A 112 -2.48 12.92 3.14
CA ARG A 112 -3.18 11.92 2.35
C ARG A 112 -2.24 10.89 1.75
N ILE A 113 -1.06 11.29 1.28
CA ILE A 113 -0.02 10.33 0.85
C ILE A 113 0.36 9.39 2.00
N VAL A 114 0.56 9.92 3.21
CA VAL A 114 0.84 9.09 4.39
C VAL A 114 -0.33 8.16 4.70
N ALA A 115 -1.57 8.66 4.72
CA ALA A 115 -2.77 7.87 4.97
C ALA A 115 -2.92 6.70 3.97
N VAL A 116 -2.71 6.97 2.67
CA VAL A 116 -2.73 5.95 1.62
C VAL A 116 -1.61 4.93 1.80
N SER A 117 -0.39 5.38 2.13
CA SER A 117 0.75 4.50 2.36
C SER A 117 0.47 3.50 3.47
N LEU A 118 -0.12 3.97 4.57
CA LEU A 118 -0.43 3.15 5.74
C LEU A 118 -1.44 2.04 5.42
N ARG A 119 -2.36 2.24 4.48
CA ARG A 119 -3.35 1.21 4.07
C ARG A 119 -2.70 -0.12 3.71
N TYR A 120 -1.51 -0.07 3.13
CA TYR A 120 -0.86 -1.24 2.55
C TYR A 120 0.13 -1.94 3.49
N VAL A 121 0.25 -1.48 4.74
CA VAL A 121 1.18 -2.05 5.72
C VAL A 121 0.95 -3.56 5.88
N ASN A 122 2.00 -4.33 5.63
CA ASN A 122 2.00 -5.78 5.59
C ASN A 122 2.02 -6.37 7.00
N THR A 123 0.86 -6.33 7.66
CA THR A 123 0.66 -6.85 9.01
C THR A 123 -0.46 -7.89 9.02
N PRO A 124 -0.36 -8.92 9.88
CA PRO A 124 -1.41 -9.92 9.98
C PRO A 124 -2.79 -9.29 10.24
N GLY A 125 -3.76 -9.64 9.40
CA GLY A 125 -5.13 -9.16 9.48
C GLY A 125 -5.40 -7.80 8.83
N ASN A 126 -4.43 -7.23 8.10
CA ASN A 126 -4.73 -6.15 7.15
C ASN A 126 -5.10 -6.76 5.78
N PRO A 127 -6.34 -6.61 5.28
CA PRO A 127 -6.74 -7.18 3.98
C PRO A 127 -5.98 -6.59 2.79
N LEU A 128 -5.50 -5.35 2.93
CA LEU A 128 -4.74 -4.65 1.90
C LEU A 128 -3.22 -4.80 2.05
N ALA A 129 -2.76 -5.70 2.91
CA ALA A 129 -1.33 -5.94 3.15
C ALA A 129 -0.57 -6.29 1.85
N LEU A 130 0.51 -5.55 1.55
CA LEU A 130 1.33 -5.79 0.36
C LEU A 130 2.71 -6.37 0.69
N GLN A 131 3.02 -7.52 0.10
CA GLN A 131 4.36 -8.09 0.11
C GLN A 131 5.28 -7.31 -0.85
N TYR A 132 6.59 -7.54 -0.71
CA TYR A 132 7.54 -7.04 -1.71
C TYR A 132 7.45 -7.90 -2.96
N ARG A 133 7.14 -7.28 -4.10
CA ARG A 133 7.06 -7.94 -5.41
C ARG A 133 7.47 -6.98 -6.51
N HIS A 134 8.21 -7.43 -7.52
CA HIS A 134 8.64 -6.58 -8.64
C HIS A 134 7.53 -6.31 -9.67
N HIS A 135 6.44 -5.67 -9.25
CA HIS A 135 5.29 -5.39 -10.13
C HIS A 135 4.71 -3.99 -9.90
N HIS A 136 3.97 -3.52 -10.90
CA HIS A 136 3.46 -2.15 -11.00
C HIS A 136 2.14 -1.86 -10.27
N ILE A 137 1.30 -2.86 -9.98
CA ILE A 137 -0.03 -2.67 -9.37
C ILE A 137 -0.25 -3.61 -8.18
N PRO A 138 -0.97 -3.18 -7.11
CA PRO A 138 -1.27 -4.02 -5.95
C PRO A 138 -2.03 -5.31 -6.29
N GLY A 139 -3.01 -5.22 -7.19
CA GLY A 139 -3.90 -6.31 -7.57
C GLY A 139 -3.28 -7.29 -8.58
N TRP A 140 -1.96 -7.27 -8.74
CA TRP A 140 -1.26 -8.24 -9.57
C TRP A 140 -1.31 -9.62 -8.89
N ASP A 141 -2.19 -10.50 -9.40
CA ASP A 141 -2.31 -11.89 -8.96
C ASP A 141 -2.68 -12.79 -10.15
N PRO A 142 -1.79 -12.93 -11.15
CA PRO A 142 -2.08 -13.76 -12.31
C PRO A 142 -1.99 -15.24 -11.96
N SER A 143 -2.71 -16.07 -12.71
CA SER A 143 -2.59 -17.52 -12.57
C SER A 143 -1.16 -17.99 -12.86
N PHE A 144 -0.72 -19.09 -12.26
CA PHE A 144 0.61 -19.67 -12.54
C PHE A 144 0.90 -19.82 -14.04
N ALA A 145 -0.09 -20.27 -14.82
CA ALA A 145 0.04 -20.47 -16.26
C ALA A 145 0.35 -19.16 -17.03
N THR A 146 -0.03 -18.01 -16.49
CA THR A 146 0.15 -16.69 -17.12
C THR A 146 1.60 -16.20 -17.05
N TYR A 147 2.37 -16.61 -16.05
CA TYR A 147 3.77 -16.21 -15.88
C TYR A 147 4.75 -17.41 -15.84
N ALA A 148 4.27 -18.63 -16.01
CA ALA A 148 5.10 -19.84 -16.07
C ALA A 148 6.06 -19.76 -17.26
N GLY A 149 7.37 -19.73 -16.98
CA GLY A 149 8.41 -19.57 -17.99
C GLY A 149 8.78 -18.12 -18.27
N ALA A 150 8.18 -17.17 -17.53
CA ALA A 150 8.58 -15.80 -17.63
C ALA A 150 9.99 -15.61 -17.03
N ALA A 151 10.99 -15.29 -17.87
CA ALA A 151 12.31 -14.94 -17.36
C ALA A 151 12.25 -13.64 -16.54
N PRO A 152 12.96 -13.54 -15.41
CA PRO A 152 13.07 -12.28 -14.69
C PRO A 152 13.85 -11.27 -15.55
N GLU A 153 13.18 -10.21 -15.99
CA GLU A 153 13.83 -9.04 -16.58
C GLU A 153 14.12 -8.04 -15.46
N ASN A 154 15.37 -7.57 -15.37
CA ASN A 154 15.87 -6.68 -14.30
C ASN A 154 15.99 -7.35 -12.92
N LEU A 155 16.92 -8.30 -12.81
CA LEU A 155 17.27 -8.95 -11.53
C LEU A 155 17.64 -7.91 -10.46
N ASP A 156 16.90 -7.91 -9.37
CA ASP A 156 17.25 -7.19 -8.16
C ASP A 156 18.35 -7.99 -7.42
N PRO A 157 19.56 -7.41 -7.23
CA PRO A 157 20.63 -8.09 -6.50
C PRO A 157 20.27 -8.39 -5.04
N ASP A 158 19.30 -7.67 -4.46
CA ASP A 158 18.79 -7.89 -3.10
C ASP A 158 17.65 -8.94 -3.07
N ALA A 159 17.15 -9.39 -4.23
CA ALA A 159 16.05 -10.35 -4.32
C ALA A 159 16.40 -11.53 -5.25
N PRO A 160 16.95 -12.65 -4.72
CA PRO A 160 17.31 -13.80 -5.55
C PRO A 160 16.08 -14.37 -6.29
N PRO A 161 16.26 -14.96 -7.50
CA PRO A 161 15.15 -15.41 -8.35
C PRO A 161 14.13 -16.36 -7.69
N ASP A 162 14.56 -17.16 -6.73
CA ASP A 162 13.69 -18.12 -6.01
C ASP A 162 13.00 -17.51 -4.76
N SER A 163 13.09 -16.19 -4.58
CA SER A 163 12.48 -15.52 -3.43
C SER A 163 11.00 -15.20 -3.65
N THR A 164 10.30 -14.91 -2.56
CA THR A 164 8.94 -14.34 -2.61
C THR A 164 8.88 -12.99 -3.30
N ALA A 165 9.97 -12.37 -3.75
CA ALA A 165 9.89 -11.18 -4.59
C ALA A 165 9.38 -11.49 -6.01
N TRP A 166 9.57 -12.73 -6.48
CA TRP A 166 9.34 -13.14 -7.87
C TRP A 166 8.14 -14.10 -8.06
N ALA A 167 7.55 -14.61 -6.98
CA ALA A 167 6.34 -15.44 -7.09
C ALA A 167 5.09 -14.59 -7.39
N ALA A 168 3.99 -15.26 -7.80
CA ALA A 168 2.67 -14.62 -7.87
C ALA A 168 2.16 -14.10 -6.53
N GLY A 169 1.30 -13.09 -6.65
CA GLY A 169 0.49 -12.55 -5.57
C GLY A 169 0.68 -11.04 -5.38
N ALA A 170 -0.29 -10.44 -4.70
CA ALA A 170 -0.33 -9.01 -4.43
C ALA A 170 0.96 -8.50 -3.79
N GLY A 171 1.47 -7.39 -4.31
CA GLY A 171 2.65 -6.72 -3.78
C GLY A 171 3.26 -5.71 -4.74
N LEU A 172 4.16 -4.91 -4.21
CA LEU A 172 4.87 -3.85 -4.93
C LEU A 172 6.30 -3.78 -4.41
N ASP A 173 7.24 -3.36 -5.26
CA ASP A 173 8.59 -3.04 -4.84
C ASP A 173 8.65 -1.57 -4.37
N CYS A 174 9.84 -1.08 -4.02
CA CYS A 174 9.97 0.24 -3.42
C CYS A 174 9.43 1.37 -4.30
N SER A 175 9.79 1.39 -5.58
CA SER A 175 9.44 2.45 -6.51
C SER A 175 8.06 2.28 -7.16
N ASN A 176 7.56 1.06 -7.31
CA ASN A 176 6.17 0.86 -7.70
C ASN A 176 5.21 1.17 -6.56
N PHE A 177 5.60 0.89 -5.31
CA PHE A 177 4.83 1.30 -4.13
C PHE A 177 4.64 2.83 -4.09
N THR A 178 5.72 3.60 -4.25
CA THR A 178 5.64 5.07 -4.25
C THR A 178 4.81 5.60 -5.42
N ALA A 179 4.99 5.06 -6.63
CA ALA A 179 4.21 5.42 -7.80
C ALA A 179 2.71 5.13 -7.62
N TRP A 180 2.38 3.96 -7.06
CA TRP A 180 1.00 3.59 -6.76
C TRP A 180 0.38 4.52 -5.71
N VAL A 181 1.07 4.77 -4.60
CA VAL A 181 0.58 5.64 -3.52
C VAL A 181 0.25 7.04 -4.03
N TYR A 182 1.08 7.63 -4.88
CA TYR A 182 0.85 8.98 -5.42
C TYR A 182 -0.28 9.03 -6.43
N ASN A 183 -0.40 8.02 -7.27
CA ASN A 183 -1.50 7.89 -8.22
C ASN A 183 -2.83 7.62 -7.49
N TYR A 184 -2.82 6.72 -6.52
CA TYR A 184 -3.97 6.41 -5.67
C TYR A 184 -4.36 7.59 -4.75
N GLY A 185 -3.37 8.27 -4.18
CA GLY A 185 -3.63 9.38 -3.26
C GLY A 185 -4.11 10.62 -4.00
N LEU A 186 -3.40 11.03 -5.04
CA LEU A 186 -3.55 12.37 -5.62
C LEU A 186 -3.80 12.37 -7.13
N GLY A 187 -3.86 11.20 -7.78
CA GLY A 187 -3.91 11.11 -9.24
C GLY A 187 -2.61 11.51 -9.92
N ILE A 188 -1.50 11.56 -9.17
CA ILE A 188 -0.18 11.95 -9.66
C ILE A 188 0.52 10.69 -10.16
N LYS A 189 0.56 10.50 -11.49
CA LYS A 189 1.14 9.31 -12.13
C LYS A 189 2.57 9.57 -12.59
N PHE A 190 3.51 8.80 -12.04
CA PHE A 190 4.88 8.68 -12.52
C PHE A 190 5.29 7.21 -12.63
N GLY A 191 6.39 6.93 -13.33
CA GLY A 191 6.90 5.57 -13.55
C GLY A 191 7.52 4.95 -12.29
N GLY A 192 7.41 3.64 -12.15
CA GLY A 192 7.96 2.85 -11.04
C GLY A 192 9.44 2.47 -11.18
N ASN A 193 10.20 3.09 -12.07
CA ASN A 193 11.64 2.87 -12.18
C ASN A 193 12.39 3.80 -11.21
N VAL A 194 13.06 3.24 -10.20
CA VAL A 194 13.73 4.02 -9.14
C VAL A 194 14.79 4.98 -9.67
N HIS A 195 15.55 4.60 -10.70
CA HIS A 195 16.56 5.48 -11.29
C HIS A 195 15.92 6.69 -11.98
N ARG A 196 14.85 6.47 -12.75
CA ARG A 196 14.10 7.57 -13.38
C ARG A 196 13.39 8.45 -12.36
N GLN A 197 12.89 7.89 -11.26
CA GLN A 197 12.33 8.67 -10.17
C GLN A 197 13.40 9.58 -9.55
N TRP A 198 14.58 9.04 -9.27
CA TRP A 198 15.71 9.81 -8.74
C TRP A 198 16.19 10.91 -9.70
N GLU A 199 16.30 10.60 -10.99
CA GLU A 199 16.69 11.56 -12.04
C GLU A 199 15.66 12.66 -12.28
N GLY A 200 14.43 12.50 -11.79
CA GLY A 200 13.33 13.43 -12.06
C GLY A 200 12.64 13.21 -13.42
N THR A 201 12.90 12.07 -14.08
CA THR A 201 12.44 11.77 -15.44
C THR A 201 11.25 10.79 -15.49
N ALA A 202 10.82 10.27 -14.33
CA ALA A 202 9.70 9.33 -14.24
C ALA A 202 8.31 9.98 -14.46
N GLY A 203 8.20 11.30 -14.44
CA GLY A 203 6.93 12.02 -14.53
C GLY A 203 6.96 13.32 -13.72
N PRO A 204 5.80 13.80 -13.21
CA PRO A 204 5.71 15.00 -12.39
C PRO A 204 6.31 14.76 -10.99
N MET A 205 7.63 14.82 -10.87
CA MET A 205 8.34 14.59 -9.59
C MET A 205 8.32 15.82 -8.65
N GLY A 206 7.86 16.96 -9.14
CA GLY A 206 7.69 18.19 -8.35
C GLY A 206 9.02 18.81 -7.91
N LEU A 207 9.16 19.12 -6.62
CA LEU A 207 10.32 19.84 -6.08
C LEU A 207 11.45 18.89 -5.69
N ARG A 208 12.68 19.17 -6.16
CA ARG A 208 13.89 18.45 -5.70
C ARG A 208 14.37 18.99 -4.36
N ILE A 209 14.67 18.09 -3.44
CA ILE A 209 15.14 18.39 -2.08
C ILE A 209 16.54 17.79 -1.89
N SER A 210 17.43 18.54 -1.25
CA SER A 210 18.80 18.10 -0.98
C SER A 210 18.84 16.94 0.04
N ALA A 211 19.95 16.21 0.11
CA ALA A 211 20.14 15.17 1.12
C ALA A 211 20.04 15.68 2.58
N ALA A 212 20.27 16.98 2.79
CA ALA A 212 20.15 17.63 4.10
C ALA A 212 18.70 17.97 4.48
N GLY A 213 17.74 17.82 3.57
CA GLY A 213 16.35 18.24 3.78
C GLY A 213 16.15 19.76 3.63
N PRO A 214 15.18 20.36 4.34
CA PRO A 214 14.24 19.69 5.25
C PRO A 214 13.26 18.77 4.50
N PHE A 215 12.99 17.60 5.07
CA PHE A 215 11.97 16.68 4.56
C PHE A 215 10.62 16.97 5.21
N GLU A 216 9.55 16.72 4.46
CA GLU A 216 8.17 16.80 4.92
C GLU A 216 7.45 15.47 4.66
N PRO A 217 6.37 15.17 5.43
CA PRO A 217 5.58 13.97 5.23
C PRO A 217 5.15 13.81 3.77
N GLY A 218 5.35 12.62 3.21
CA GLY A 218 5.08 12.31 1.82
C GLY A 218 6.30 12.39 0.90
N ASP A 219 7.37 13.12 1.25
CA ASP A 219 8.55 13.25 0.39
C ASP A 219 9.14 11.87 0.04
N LEU A 220 9.54 11.71 -1.22
CA LEU A 220 10.21 10.52 -1.72
C LEU A 220 11.71 10.64 -1.49
N ILE A 221 12.25 9.96 -0.48
CA ILE A 221 13.69 9.96 -0.18
C ILE A 221 14.36 8.80 -0.92
N PHE A 222 15.40 9.12 -1.69
CA PHE A 222 16.17 8.16 -2.48
C PHE A 222 17.42 7.75 -1.74
N LEU A 223 17.67 6.44 -1.71
CA LEU A 223 18.77 5.82 -0.99
C LEU A 223 19.69 5.10 -1.96
N HIS A 224 20.99 5.20 -1.70
CA HIS A 224 22.00 4.53 -2.48
C HIS A 224 22.33 3.14 -1.89
N PRO A 225 22.79 2.19 -2.72
CA PRO A 225 23.19 0.88 -2.23
C PRO A 225 24.50 0.99 -1.43
N ASN A 226 24.83 -0.05 -0.66
CA ASN A 226 26.11 -0.08 0.04
C ASN A 226 27.27 -0.05 -0.97
N GLY A 227 28.19 0.90 -0.80
CA GLY A 227 29.41 0.99 -1.60
C GLY A 227 29.31 1.79 -2.91
N ASP A 228 28.13 2.31 -3.25
CA ASP A 228 27.98 3.21 -4.40
C ASP A 228 27.02 4.35 -4.06
N GLN A 229 27.55 5.57 -3.95
CA GLN A 229 26.79 6.78 -3.62
C GLN A 229 26.31 7.55 -4.86
N SER A 230 26.50 7.01 -6.05
CA SER A 230 26.21 7.71 -7.31
C SER A 230 24.84 7.33 -7.89
N GLN A 231 24.23 6.24 -7.44
CA GLN A 231 22.97 5.73 -7.97
C GLN A 231 21.96 5.44 -6.85
N ALA A 232 20.69 5.72 -7.13
CA ALA A 232 19.59 5.29 -6.26
C ALA A 232 19.31 3.80 -6.48
N SER A 233 19.22 3.03 -5.40
CA SER A 233 18.77 1.62 -5.44
C SER A 233 17.42 1.43 -4.76
N HIS A 234 16.99 2.39 -3.94
CA HIS A 234 15.77 2.28 -3.16
C HIS A 234 15.12 3.64 -2.95
N VAL A 235 13.82 3.64 -2.73
CA VAL A 235 13.05 4.86 -2.42
C VAL A 235 12.09 4.57 -1.26
N VAL A 236 11.93 5.57 -0.39
CA VAL A 236 11.01 5.51 0.75
C VAL A 236 10.13 6.75 0.77
N ILE A 237 8.95 6.65 1.38
CA ILE A 237 8.11 7.80 1.71
C ILE A 237 8.46 8.24 3.12
N TYR A 238 8.85 9.50 3.28
CA TYR A 238 9.11 10.10 4.59
C TYR A 238 7.80 10.27 5.37
N ILE A 239 7.80 9.88 6.65
CA ILE A 239 6.67 10.10 7.58
C ILE A 239 7.06 11.20 8.56
N ASP A 240 8.17 11.02 9.27
CA ASP A 240 8.72 11.97 10.23
C ASP A 240 10.23 11.68 10.47
N GLU A 241 10.85 12.36 11.44
CA GLU A 241 12.28 12.20 11.73
C GLU A 241 12.67 10.77 12.15
N GLU A 242 11.74 10.04 12.76
CA GLU A 242 11.94 8.71 13.30
C GLU A 242 11.41 7.61 12.36
N HIS A 243 10.52 7.94 11.41
CA HIS A 243 9.78 6.96 10.63
C HIS A 243 9.80 7.22 9.12
N ILE A 244 9.92 6.14 8.37
CA ILE A 244 9.66 6.07 6.92
C ILE A 244 8.68 4.93 6.64
N ILE A 245 8.10 4.90 5.45
CA ILE A 245 7.40 3.73 4.92
C ILE A 245 7.94 3.37 3.54
N ASP A 246 8.21 2.09 3.33
CA ASP A 246 8.73 1.55 2.09
C ASP A 246 8.26 0.11 1.89
N SER A 247 8.50 -0.43 0.70
CA SER A 247 8.39 -1.86 0.43
C SER A 247 9.77 -2.46 0.22
N ARG A 248 10.10 -3.54 0.93
CA ARG A 248 11.40 -4.23 0.80
C ARG A 248 11.28 -5.72 1.05
N VAL A 249 12.12 -6.54 0.40
CA VAL A 249 12.24 -7.99 0.65
C VAL A 249 12.33 -8.27 2.14
N SER A 250 13.27 -7.62 2.82
CA SER A 250 13.41 -7.65 4.28
C SER A 250 14.28 -6.49 4.75
N ALA A 251 13.88 -5.82 5.83
CA ALA A 251 14.73 -4.95 6.62
C ALA A 251 14.19 -4.89 8.05
N GLN A 252 15.04 -4.67 9.04
CA GLN A 252 14.59 -4.55 10.44
C GLN A 252 13.66 -5.72 10.88
N SER A 253 13.87 -6.92 10.33
CA SER A 253 13.04 -8.12 10.54
C SER A 253 11.58 -8.02 10.06
N LEU A 254 11.28 -7.11 9.14
CA LEU A 254 9.96 -6.93 8.54
C LEU A 254 10.05 -6.95 7.00
N ALA A 255 9.08 -7.60 6.35
CA ALA A 255 9.00 -7.79 4.90
C ALA A 255 7.81 -7.05 4.28
N GLY A 256 7.91 -6.69 3.00
CA GLY A 256 6.89 -5.97 2.25
C GLY A 256 6.77 -4.50 2.65
N VAL A 257 5.58 -3.95 2.46
CA VAL A 257 5.25 -2.57 2.84
C VAL A 257 5.22 -2.45 4.37
N GLN A 258 6.08 -1.62 4.93
CA GLN A 258 6.22 -1.49 6.39
C GLN A 258 6.56 -0.06 6.78
N VAL A 259 6.02 0.38 7.92
CA VAL A 259 6.60 1.51 8.63
C VAL A 259 7.89 1.05 9.32
N ARG A 260 8.99 1.76 9.11
CA ARG A 260 10.30 1.41 9.66
C ARG A 260 10.91 2.58 10.38
N GLN A 261 11.81 2.26 11.31
CA GLN A 261 12.61 3.28 11.96
C GLN A 261 13.61 3.86 10.95
N ARG A 262 13.57 5.17 10.76
CA ARG A 262 14.53 5.92 9.97
C ARG A 262 15.83 6.02 10.76
N ARG A 263 16.67 4.99 10.70
CA ARG A 263 18.00 4.90 11.36
C ARG A 263 18.98 4.04 10.55
N GLY A 264 20.26 4.14 10.85
CA GLY A 264 21.33 3.42 10.12
C GLY A 264 21.26 3.76 8.63
N TRP A 265 21.28 2.74 7.77
CA TRP A 265 21.23 2.91 6.32
C TRP A 265 20.10 3.85 5.82
N TYR A 266 18.91 3.82 6.44
CA TYR A 266 17.80 4.74 6.07
C TYR A 266 18.10 6.23 6.35
N ARG A 267 19.08 6.55 7.20
CA ARG A 267 19.58 7.92 7.42
C ARG A 267 20.87 8.18 6.67
N ASP A 268 21.77 7.21 6.64
CA ASP A 268 23.14 7.39 6.17
C ASP A 268 23.24 7.34 4.64
N ALA A 269 22.32 6.66 3.96
CA ALA A 269 22.38 6.44 2.52
C ALA A 269 21.60 7.45 1.67
N VAL A 270 21.18 8.58 2.26
CA VAL A 270 20.31 9.56 1.60
C VAL A 270 21.05 10.29 0.48
N LEU A 271 20.55 10.17 -0.74
CA LEU A 271 21.00 10.93 -1.91
C LEU A 271 20.33 12.31 -2.01
N GLY A 272 19.08 12.37 -1.56
CA GLY A 272 18.18 13.51 -1.73
C GLY A 272 16.74 13.03 -1.80
N ALA A 273 15.84 13.95 -2.10
CA ALA A 273 14.42 13.63 -2.21
C ALA A 273 13.72 14.39 -3.33
N TRP A 274 12.51 13.94 -3.63
CA TRP A 274 11.54 14.65 -4.46
C TRP A 274 10.25 14.83 -3.67
N ARG A 275 9.57 15.96 -3.89
CA ARG A 275 8.21 16.25 -3.41
C ARG A 275 7.28 16.36 -4.62
N PRO A 276 6.62 15.26 -5.03
CA PRO A 276 5.70 15.23 -6.16
C PRO A 276 4.34 15.88 -5.85
N ILE A 277 4.32 16.93 -5.03
CA ILE A 277 3.11 17.66 -4.62
C ILE A 277 3.36 19.13 -4.93
N ASP A 278 2.48 19.72 -5.74
CA ASP A 278 2.47 21.16 -6.03
C ASP A 278 1.86 21.99 -4.90
#